data_AF-A0AAE1EXB4-F1
#
_entry.id   AF-A0AAE1EXB4-F1
#
_cell.length_a   1.000
_cell.length_b   1.000
_cell.length_c   1.000
_cell.angle_alpha   90.00
_cell.angle_beta   90.00
_cell.angle_gamma   90.00
#
_symmetry.space_group_name_H-M   'P 1'
#
loop_
_entity.id
_entity.type
_entity.pdbx_description
1 polymer ?
#
loop_
_entity_poly.entity_id
_entity_poly.type
_entity_poly.pdbx_seq_one_letter_code
_entity_poly.pdbx_strand_id
1 'polypeptide(L)'
;MQGMWCWVVASAVTVVVAAGDSTNNGKGRLEQPDWQPRSLGTVDLRHPAFIEAYFSEDDTLEYADRWSIYISTFDSLSGLDEVYRIRSPGRYLNDISGWTIEQIDQSAYWPNNPDYLPSSVAGAEGVVWSSGFLVPGKKAGQLQLYDTSNPLGLISGPYNIASLDTEEWSYHRTIWKDMDMDGDLDALTARFHTRVIGSILIQLVYLENPNTGFSEGWTQHVLATDGPDVSFDLVTLSAGGRTYDCVVVGEFWNQRTSIYWTESETNDWSDTSLIKSRIINPEAGQVFDVLVDDFNRDGELEFIATEYLTDLGVGQVSVYMFPTDFRTDNFTYFKIADGFRPNQILGAQTMSPGTPKTYYPTQAYAEDVADDGLPHKPYILVSGDDDGRTYILMPNSDVRDDWVYQKHILVDTMETTVGKMAHGDFDGDGYEEVVVAGYSAGKLFAFTYTP
;
A
#
# COMPACT_ATOMS: atom_id res chain seq x y z
N MET A 1 -1.68 52.22 7.52
CA MET A 1 -1.29 52.04 8.94
C MET A 1 -1.69 50.62 9.31
N GLN A 2 -0.74 49.67 9.19
CA GLN A 2 -0.01 49.07 10.35
C GLN A 2 -0.99 48.27 11.21
N GLY A 3 -0.93 46.94 11.35
CA GLY A 3 0.16 45.99 11.19
C GLY A 3 0.30 45.16 12.49
N MET A 4 0.63 43.87 12.36
CA MET A 4 1.23 42.90 13.31
C MET A 4 0.49 41.55 13.19
N TRP A 5 1.00 40.56 12.45
CA TRP A 5 2.17 39.68 12.71
C TRP A 5 2.11 38.94 14.04
N CYS A 6 1.85 37.63 13.97
CA CYS A 6 2.41 36.68 14.94
C CYS A 6 2.95 35.45 14.19
N TRP A 7 3.99 34.90 14.77
CA TRP A 7 5.02 34.06 14.18
C TRP A 7 4.57 32.61 13.98
N VAL A 8 4.85 32.04 12.81
CA VAL A 8 5.00 30.59 12.67
C VAL A 8 6.47 30.29 12.87
N VAL A 9 6.76 29.52 13.92
CA VAL A 9 8.09 28.93 14.13
C VAL A 9 8.25 27.87 13.04
N ALA A 10 9.09 28.18 12.05
CA ALA A 10 9.55 27.18 11.08
C ALA A 10 10.50 26.24 11.82
N SER A 11 10.06 25.02 12.08
CA SER A 11 10.98 23.91 12.34
C SER A 11 11.79 23.68 11.07
N ALA A 12 13.11 23.70 11.20
CA ALA A 12 14.03 23.51 10.08
C ALA A 12 13.86 22.09 9.50
N VAL A 13 13.23 21.99 8.33
CA VAL A 13 13.34 20.81 7.48
C VAL A 13 14.72 20.90 6.84
N THR A 14 15.62 19.99 7.22
CA THR A 14 16.88 19.81 6.49
C THR A 14 16.53 19.12 5.18
N VAL A 15 16.47 19.90 4.10
CA VAL A 15 16.35 19.38 2.74
C VAL A 15 17.73 18.85 2.33
N VAL A 16 17.90 17.52 2.31
CA VAL A 16 19.04 16.90 1.63
C VAL A 16 18.63 16.67 0.18
N VAL A 17 19.00 17.60 -0.71
CA VAL A 17 18.88 17.41 -2.16
C VAL A 17 19.99 16.47 -2.59
N ALA A 18 19.66 15.24 -2.98
CA ALA A 18 20.57 14.34 -3.68
C ALA A 18 20.24 14.33 -5.18
N ALA A 19 20.58 15.41 -5.88
CA ALA A 19 20.81 15.35 -7.32
C ALA A 19 22.29 15.01 -7.53
N GLY A 20 22.62 13.73 -7.54
CA GLY A 20 23.97 13.24 -7.83
C GLY A 20 24.24 13.30 -9.33
N ASP A 21 24.64 14.46 -9.84
CA ASP A 21 25.25 14.57 -11.17
C ASP A 21 26.71 14.07 -11.08
N SER A 22 27.00 12.96 -11.75
CA SER A 22 28.25 12.23 -11.64
C SER A 22 29.38 12.89 -12.44
N THR A 23 29.78 14.11 -12.10
CA THR A 23 31.06 14.69 -12.56
C THR A 23 31.62 15.77 -11.61
N ASN A 24 32.33 15.39 -10.53
CA ASN A 24 33.48 16.20 -10.10
C ASN A 24 34.39 15.48 -9.09
N ASN A 25 35.66 15.38 -9.49
CA ASN A 25 36.77 14.91 -8.65
C ASN A 25 37.05 15.92 -7.53
N GLY A 26 36.97 15.44 -6.28
CA GLY A 26 37.71 16.00 -5.14
C GLY A 26 37.13 17.26 -4.51
N LYS A 27 36.13 17.09 -3.64
CA LYS A 27 35.87 17.89 -2.42
C LYS A 27 34.90 17.09 -1.54
N GLY A 28 35.16 17.05 -0.23
CA GLY A 28 34.64 16.08 0.73
C GLY A 28 33.19 15.64 0.50
N ARG A 29 33.00 14.32 0.34
CA ARG A 29 31.70 13.66 0.42
C ARG A 29 31.13 14.06 1.79
N LEU A 30 30.10 14.90 1.80
CA LEU A 30 29.29 15.10 3.00
C LEU A 30 28.89 13.70 3.46
N GLU A 31 29.21 13.34 4.70
CA GLU A 31 28.80 12.07 5.28
C GLU A 31 27.27 12.00 5.15
N GLN A 32 26.79 11.01 4.39
CA GLN A 32 25.35 10.74 4.33
C GLN A 32 24.94 10.32 5.74
N PRO A 33 23.84 10.84 6.29
CA PRO A 33 23.33 10.36 7.57
C PRO A 33 23.10 8.86 7.50
N ASP A 34 23.35 8.14 8.59
CA ASP A 34 23.23 6.66 8.64
C ASP A 34 21.84 6.15 8.26
N TRP A 35 20.80 7.00 8.32
CA TRP A 35 19.44 6.65 7.91
C TRP A 35 19.19 6.72 6.40
N GLN A 36 20.03 7.44 5.64
CA GLN A 36 19.72 7.74 4.25
C GLN A 36 20.27 6.62 3.34
N PRO A 37 19.40 5.86 2.64
CA PRO A 37 19.88 4.86 1.71
C PRO A 37 20.57 5.52 0.50
N ARG A 38 21.50 4.77 -0.10
CA ARG A 38 22.23 5.19 -1.29
C ARG A 38 21.36 5.01 -2.54
N SER A 39 21.30 6.02 -3.40
CA SER A 39 20.62 5.88 -4.69
C SER A 39 21.38 4.91 -5.61
N LEU A 40 20.66 3.98 -6.20
CA LEU A 40 21.10 3.11 -7.30
C LEU A 40 20.89 3.75 -8.67
N GLY A 41 20.07 4.82 -8.75
CA GLY A 41 19.78 5.58 -9.96
C GLY A 41 18.28 5.66 -10.26
N THR A 42 17.97 5.94 -11.53
CA THR A 42 16.59 5.96 -12.03
C THR A 42 16.45 5.15 -13.31
N VAL A 43 15.29 4.54 -13.52
CA VAL A 43 14.88 3.89 -14.78
C VAL A 43 13.66 4.62 -15.33
N ASP A 44 13.67 4.94 -16.62
CA ASP A 44 12.53 5.60 -17.25
C ASP A 44 11.38 4.60 -17.43
N LEU A 45 10.19 4.97 -16.94
CA LEU A 45 8.95 4.25 -17.14
C LEU A 45 7.83 5.28 -17.11
N ARG A 46 6.94 5.29 -18.09
CA ARG A 46 5.91 6.33 -18.15
C ARG A 46 4.84 6.07 -17.08
N HIS A 47 4.62 7.06 -16.21
CA HIS A 47 3.54 7.06 -15.20
C HIS A 47 3.47 5.81 -14.29
N PRO A 48 4.59 5.32 -13.70
CA PRO A 48 4.53 4.25 -12.72
C PRO A 48 3.72 4.72 -11.51
N ALA A 49 2.77 3.91 -11.07
CA ALA A 49 1.83 4.29 -10.03
C ALA A 49 1.91 3.36 -8.82
N PHE A 50 1.41 2.13 -8.92
CA PHE A 50 1.46 1.18 -7.81
C PHE A 50 2.58 0.16 -8.03
N ILE A 51 3.44 -0.02 -7.03
CA ILE A 51 4.55 -0.97 -7.08
C ILE A 51 4.50 -1.90 -5.88
N GLU A 52 4.62 -3.20 -6.14
CA GLU A 52 4.80 -4.23 -5.12
C GLU A 52 5.97 -5.15 -5.48
N ALA A 53 6.65 -5.66 -4.46
CA ALA A 53 7.68 -6.68 -4.61
C ALA A 53 7.22 -7.95 -3.90
N TYR A 54 7.28 -9.07 -4.61
CA TYR A 54 6.88 -10.37 -4.08
C TYR A 54 8.02 -11.37 -4.21
N PHE A 55 8.15 -12.19 -3.17
CA PHE A 55 9.11 -13.27 -3.07
C PHE A 55 8.39 -14.59 -3.35
N SER A 56 8.77 -15.27 -4.43
CA SER A 56 8.16 -16.51 -4.91
C SER A 56 8.29 -17.65 -3.90
N GLU A 57 7.24 -18.46 -3.81
CA GLU A 57 7.16 -19.73 -3.07
C GLU A 57 8.05 -20.83 -3.68
N ASP A 58 8.49 -20.70 -4.94
CA ASP A 58 9.38 -21.65 -5.60
C ASP A 58 10.78 -21.63 -4.98
N ASP A 59 11.00 -22.57 -4.05
CA ASP A 59 12.25 -22.76 -3.33
C ASP A 59 13.37 -23.41 -4.19
N THR A 60 13.07 -23.77 -5.44
CA THR A 60 14.07 -24.29 -6.38
C THR A 60 14.85 -23.18 -7.08
N LEU A 61 14.34 -21.95 -7.05
CA LEU A 61 15.02 -20.76 -7.58
C LEU A 61 16.12 -20.28 -6.62
N GLU A 62 17.17 -19.67 -7.18
CA GLU A 62 18.14 -18.94 -6.36
C GLU A 62 17.45 -17.74 -5.68
N TYR A 63 17.94 -17.33 -4.50
CA TYR A 63 17.31 -16.27 -3.69
C TYR A 63 16.97 -15.02 -4.50
N ALA A 64 17.95 -14.46 -5.23
CA ALA A 64 17.75 -13.26 -6.03
C ALA A 64 16.75 -13.44 -7.20
N ASP A 65 16.47 -14.68 -7.62
CA ASP A 65 15.51 -14.98 -8.68
C ASP A 65 14.08 -15.21 -8.17
N ARG A 66 13.91 -15.32 -6.85
CA ARG A 66 12.58 -15.43 -6.23
C ARG A 66 11.88 -14.08 -6.15
N TRP A 67 12.61 -12.97 -6.27
CA TRP A 67 12.01 -11.64 -6.27
C TRP A 67 11.43 -11.25 -7.63
N SER A 68 10.23 -10.70 -7.62
CA SER A 68 9.63 -9.99 -8.74
C SER A 68 9.02 -8.67 -8.27
N ILE A 69 9.23 -7.60 -9.04
CA ILE A 69 8.58 -6.31 -8.83
C ILE A 69 7.47 -6.17 -9.86
N TYR A 70 6.27 -5.86 -9.40
CA TYR A 70 5.07 -5.64 -10.20
C TYR A 70 4.72 -4.16 -10.19
N ILE A 71 4.46 -3.59 -11.37
CA ILE A 71 4.30 -2.13 -11.54
C ILE A 71 3.06 -1.85 -12.38
N SER A 72 2.14 -1.06 -11.84
CA SER A 72 1.03 -0.51 -12.62
C SER A 72 1.40 0.83 -13.23
N THR A 73 0.82 1.15 -14.38
CA THR A 73 0.86 2.49 -14.97
C THR A 73 -0.54 2.93 -15.36
N PHE A 74 -0.83 4.22 -15.35
CA PHE A 74 -2.07 4.72 -15.93
C PHE A 74 -1.94 6.11 -16.52
N ASP A 75 -2.79 6.41 -17.51
CA ASP A 75 -2.89 7.72 -18.13
C ASP A 75 -4.36 8.13 -18.26
N SER A 76 -4.67 9.35 -17.79
CA SER A 76 -6.01 9.94 -17.90
C SER A 76 -6.45 10.23 -19.34
N LEU A 77 -5.51 10.24 -20.30
CA LEU A 77 -5.75 10.50 -21.71
C LEU A 77 -5.84 9.22 -22.57
N SER A 78 -5.44 8.06 -22.03
CA SER A 78 -5.47 6.77 -22.74
C SER A 78 -6.80 6.04 -22.50
N GLY A 79 -7.09 5.01 -23.30
CA GLY A 79 -8.25 4.13 -23.09
C GLY A 79 -7.92 2.95 -22.15
N LEU A 80 -6.86 2.22 -22.46
CA LEU A 80 -6.35 1.10 -21.66
C LEU A 80 -4.92 1.42 -21.23
N ASP A 81 -4.49 0.82 -20.12
CA ASP A 81 -3.17 1.05 -19.55
C ASP A 81 -2.37 -0.25 -19.40
N GLU A 82 -1.07 -0.09 -19.20
CA GLU A 82 -0.10 -1.18 -19.16
C GLU A 82 0.27 -1.54 -17.72
N VAL A 83 0.51 -2.82 -17.52
CA VAL A 83 1.05 -3.39 -16.29
C VAL A 83 2.35 -4.13 -16.61
N TYR A 84 3.30 -4.07 -15.68
CA TYR A 84 4.68 -4.48 -15.91
C TYR A 84 5.22 -5.35 -14.79
N ARG A 85 6.30 -6.08 -15.10
CA ARG A 85 7.10 -6.87 -14.17
C ARG A 85 8.58 -6.61 -14.37
N ILE A 86 9.35 -6.59 -13.28
CA ILE A 86 10.81 -6.78 -13.30
C ILE A 86 11.10 -8.08 -12.56
N ARG A 87 11.75 -9.03 -13.25
CA ARG A 87 12.18 -10.30 -12.66
C ARG A 87 13.60 -10.20 -12.13
N SER A 88 13.85 -10.89 -11.02
CA SER A 88 15.17 -11.00 -10.40
C SER A 88 15.88 -9.65 -10.22
N PRO A 89 15.23 -8.62 -9.63
CA PRO A 89 15.79 -7.27 -9.56
C PRO A 89 17.18 -7.25 -8.88
N GLY A 90 17.41 -8.14 -7.92
CA GLY A 90 18.68 -8.30 -7.20
C GLY A 90 19.89 -8.58 -8.08
N ARG A 91 19.69 -9.23 -9.25
CA ARG A 91 20.79 -9.56 -10.18
C ARG A 91 21.43 -8.33 -10.82
N TYR A 92 20.77 -7.17 -10.74
CA TYR A 92 21.13 -5.96 -11.48
C TYR A 92 21.30 -4.72 -10.59
N LEU A 93 21.40 -4.86 -9.26
CA LEU A 93 21.50 -3.70 -8.36
C LEU A 93 22.76 -2.84 -8.59
N ASN A 94 23.84 -3.42 -9.14
CA ASN A 94 25.04 -2.68 -9.52
C ASN A 94 24.85 -1.78 -10.75
N ASP A 95 23.83 -2.06 -11.58
CA ASP A 95 23.47 -1.28 -12.75
C ASP A 95 22.00 -1.50 -13.08
N ILE A 96 21.13 -0.72 -12.43
CA ILE A 96 19.67 -0.83 -12.59
C ILE A 96 19.19 -0.51 -14.01
N SER A 97 20.05 0.07 -14.87
CA SER A 97 19.72 0.23 -16.29
C SER A 97 19.63 -1.13 -17.03
N GLY A 98 20.15 -2.19 -16.42
CA GLY A 98 20.00 -3.57 -16.86
C GLY A 98 18.66 -4.22 -16.49
N TRP A 99 17.80 -3.57 -15.70
CA TRP A 99 16.47 -4.09 -15.41
C TRP A 99 15.65 -4.23 -16.69
N THR A 100 15.13 -5.43 -16.91
CA THR A 100 14.18 -5.70 -17.99
C THR A 100 12.77 -5.45 -17.45
N ILE A 101 12.14 -4.37 -17.91
CA ILE A 101 10.74 -4.06 -17.61
C ILE A 101 9.88 -4.79 -18.63
N GLU A 102 9.31 -5.92 -18.22
CA GLU A 102 8.48 -6.79 -19.04
C GLU A 102 7.02 -6.31 -18.97
N GLN A 103 6.41 -5.99 -20.11
CA GLN A 103 4.98 -5.72 -20.17
C GLN A 103 4.20 -7.03 -19.99
N ILE A 104 3.34 -7.08 -18.98
CA ILE A 104 2.47 -8.23 -18.67
C ILE A 104 1.20 -8.16 -19.52
N ASP A 105 0.56 -6.99 -19.54
CA ASP A 105 -0.70 -6.74 -20.22
C ASP A 105 -0.86 -5.25 -20.56
N GLN A 106 -1.80 -4.94 -21.44
CA GLN A 106 -2.22 -3.60 -21.89
C GLN A 106 -3.75 -3.45 -21.91
N SER A 107 -4.49 -4.32 -21.19
CA SER A 107 -5.96 -4.35 -21.21
C SER A 107 -6.63 -3.80 -19.95
N ALA A 108 -5.84 -3.33 -18.97
CA ALA A 108 -6.38 -2.84 -17.72
C ALA A 108 -7.05 -1.45 -17.86
N TYR A 109 -8.16 -1.26 -17.16
CA TYR A 109 -8.84 0.03 -17.04
C TYR A 109 -8.34 0.75 -15.80
N TRP A 110 -7.26 1.54 -15.87
CA TRP A 110 -6.68 2.20 -14.69
C TRP A 110 -6.23 1.19 -13.61
N PRO A 111 -5.13 0.45 -13.83
CA PRO A 111 -4.64 -0.56 -12.90
C PRO A 111 -4.16 0.07 -11.59
N ASN A 112 -4.77 -0.35 -10.48
CA ASN A 112 -4.43 0.05 -9.13
C ASN A 112 -3.40 -0.94 -8.54
N ASN A 113 -3.65 -1.47 -7.33
CA ASN A 113 -2.68 -2.28 -6.62
C ASN A 113 -2.48 -3.66 -7.28
N PRO A 114 -1.23 -4.09 -7.52
CA PRO A 114 -0.91 -5.49 -7.78
C PRO A 114 -0.83 -6.26 -6.47
N ASP A 115 -1.77 -7.16 -6.20
CA ASP A 115 -1.72 -8.03 -5.01
C ASP A 115 -1.16 -9.42 -5.37
N TYR A 116 -0.34 -9.99 -4.49
CA TYR A 116 0.22 -11.33 -4.69
C TYR A 116 -0.88 -12.39 -4.77
N LEU A 117 -0.81 -13.31 -5.75
CA LEU A 117 -1.71 -14.45 -5.85
C LEU A 117 -0.96 -15.72 -5.42
N PRO A 118 -1.22 -16.27 -4.22
CA PRO A 118 -0.57 -17.48 -3.75
C PRO A 118 -1.00 -18.71 -4.55
N SER A 119 -0.12 -19.71 -4.61
CA SER A 119 -0.40 -20.97 -5.33
C SER A 119 -1.60 -21.72 -4.77
N SER A 120 -1.92 -21.53 -3.48
CA SER A 120 -3.10 -22.13 -2.83
C SER A 120 -4.44 -21.65 -3.39
N VAL A 121 -4.50 -20.49 -4.03
CA VAL A 121 -5.75 -19.95 -4.60
C VAL A 121 -6.04 -20.56 -5.96
N ALA A 122 -5.04 -20.56 -6.85
CA ALA A 122 -5.23 -20.85 -8.28
C ALA A 122 -4.46 -22.06 -8.81
N GLY A 123 -3.70 -22.75 -7.95
CA GLY A 123 -2.84 -23.88 -8.29
C GLY A 123 -1.45 -23.49 -8.84
N ALA A 124 -1.19 -22.19 -9.03
CA ALA A 124 0.14 -21.65 -9.33
C ALA A 124 0.24 -20.21 -8.82
N GLU A 125 1.46 -19.75 -8.56
CA GLU A 125 1.71 -18.37 -8.14
C GLU A 125 1.41 -17.36 -9.25
N GLY A 126 1.01 -16.16 -8.84
CA GLY A 126 0.66 -15.12 -9.76
C GLY A 126 0.58 -13.74 -9.13
N VAL A 127 -0.23 -12.91 -9.78
CA VAL A 127 -0.61 -11.58 -9.30
C VAL A 127 -2.05 -11.32 -9.70
N VAL A 128 -2.82 -10.69 -8.82
CA VAL A 128 -4.11 -10.10 -9.15
C VAL A 128 -3.95 -8.60 -9.32
N TRP A 129 -4.45 -8.07 -10.42
CA TRP A 129 -4.53 -6.63 -10.64
C TRP A 129 -5.93 -6.13 -10.40
N SER A 130 -6.05 -5.22 -9.44
CA SER A 130 -7.24 -4.40 -9.27
C SER A 130 -7.22 -3.25 -10.27
N SER A 131 -8.38 -2.78 -10.69
CA SER A 131 -8.48 -1.67 -11.64
C SER A 131 -9.80 -0.91 -11.50
N GLY A 132 -9.86 0.25 -12.16
CA GLY A 132 -11.01 1.14 -12.22
C GLY A 132 -10.78 2.42 -11.41
N PHE A 133 -11.30 3.54 -11.90
CA PHE A 133 -11.27 4.81 -11.17
C PHE A 133 -12.37 5.79 -11.60
N LEU A 134 -12.33 7.00 -11.04
CA LEU A 134 -13.28 8.10 -11.30
C LEU A 134 -13.15 8.71 -12.70
N VAL A 135 -12.10 8.37 -13.46
CA VAL A 135 -11.79 8.96 -14.76
C VAL A 135 -12.80 8.50 -15.81
N PRO A 136 -13.36 9.40 -16.63
CA PRO A 136 -14.29 9.03 -17.70
C PRO A 136 -13.71 7.94 -18.62
N GLY A 137 -14.46 6.86 -18.81
CA GLY A 137 -14.02 5.71 -19.62
C GLY A 137 -13.17 4.67 -18.89
N LYS A 138 -12.83 4.90 -17.62
CA LYS A 138 -12.01 4.00 -16.77
C LYS A 138 -12.78 3.45 -15.57
N LYS A 139 -14.12 3.52 -15.58
CA LYS A 139 -14.96 3.12 -14.45
C LYS A 139 -15.22 1.62 -14.36
N ALA A 140 -15.11 0.90 -15.48
CA ALA A 140 -15.34 -0.53 -15.59
C ALA A 140 -14.10 -1.31 -15.11
N GLY A 141 -13.81 -1.19 -13.82
CA GLY A 141 -12.74 -1.91 -13.16
C GLY A 141 -12.93 -3.43 -13.20
N GLN A 142 -11.83 -4.12 -12.97
CA GLN A 142 -11.68 -5.56 -13.05
C GLN A 142 -10.75 -6.05 -11.94
N LEU A 143 -10.89 -7.34 -11.60
CA LEU A 143 -9.94 -8.09 -10.77
C LEU A 143 -9.32 -9.17 -11.66
N GLN A 144 -8.15 -8.90 -12.22
CA GLN A 144 -7.54 -9.74 -13.25
C GLN A 144 -6.42 -10.60 -12.65
N LEU A 145 -6.58 -11.92 -12.70
CA LEU A 145 -5.51 -12.86 -12.31
C LEU A 145 -4.54 -13.09 -13.48
N TYR A 146 -3.26 -13.18 -13.15
CA TYR A 146 -2.20 -13.55 -14.06
C TYR A 146 -1.33 -14.65 -13.45
N ASP A 147 -1.15 -15.75 -14.17
CA ASP A 147 -0.17 -16.79 -13.83
C ASP A 147 1.23 -16.30 -14.23
N THR A 148 2.12 -16.17 -13.24
CA THR A 148 3.48 -15.68 -13.43
C THR A 148 4.54 -16.75 -13.18
N SER A 149 4.12 -17.97 -12.85
CA SER A 149 4.95 -19.10 -12.45
C SER A 149 5.70 -19.78 -13.60
N ASN A 150 5.35 -19.47 -14.86
CA ASN A 150 5.96 -20.15 -16.00
C ASN A 150 7.49 -19.93 -16.06
N PRO A 151 8.29 -21.01 -16.14
CA PRO A 151 9.76 -20.93 -16.14
C PRO A 151 10.32 -20.31 -17.42
N LEU A 152 9.56 -20.30 -18.52
CA LEU A 152 9.93 -19.61 -19.77
C LEU A 152 9.54 -18.12 -19.76
N GLY A 153 8.93 -17.64 -18.67
CA GLY A 153 8.47 -16.26 -18.52
C GLY A 153 7.18 -15.90 -19.24
N LEU A 154 6.52 -16.89 -19.85
CA LEU A 154 5.22 -16.70 -20.47
C LEU A 154 4.15 -16.47 -19.39
N ILE A 155 3.37 -15.40 -19.55
CA ILE A 155 2.29 -15.07 -18.63
C ILE A 155 0.97 -15.59 -19.22
N SER A 156 0.13 -16.22 -18.39
CA SER A 156 -1.23 -16.60 -18.77
C SER A 156 -2.24 -15.68 -18.07
N GLY A 157 -3.33 -15.33 -18.76
CA GLY A 157 -4.32 -14.36 -18.31
C GLY A 157 -4.58 -13.27 -19.36
N PRO A 158 -5.33 -12.21 -19.02
CA PRO A 158 -6.02 -12.01 -17.74
C PRO A 158 -7.21 -12.95 -17.55
N TYR A 159 -7.46 -13.36 -16.31
CA TYR A 159 -8.73 -13.99 -15.89
C TYR A 159 -9.48 -13.02 -14.99
N ASN A 160 -10.58 -12.43 -15.46
CA ASN A 160 -11.35 -11.48 -14.66
C ASN A 160 -12.32 -12.20 -13.71
N ILE A 161 -11.98 -12.30 -12.44
CA ILE A 161 -12.84 -12.94 -11.43
C ILE A 161 -14.10 -12.11 -11.13
N ALA A 162 -14.07 -10.80 -11.36
CA ALA A 162 -15.21 -9.90 -11.18
C ALA A 162 -16.12 -9.79 -12.41
N SER A 163 -15.98 -10.67 -13.41
CA SER A 163 -16.71 -10.56 -14.69
C SER A 163 -18.24 -10.75 -14.59
N LEU A 164 -18.75 -11.24 -13.45
CA LEU A 164 -20.19 -11.34 -13.19
C LEU A 164 -20.82 -10.05 -12.65
N ASP A 165 -20.03 -9.01 -12.42
CA ASP A 165 -20.54 -7.73 -11.95
C ASP A 165 -21.56 -7.11 -12.91
N THR A 166 -22.61 -6.54 -12.32
CA THR A 166 -23.69 -5.89 -13.07
C THR A 166 -23.55 -4.38 -13.16
N GLU A 167 -22.57 -3.79 -12.45
CA GLU A 167 -22.31 -2.35 -12.41
C GLU A 167 -20.82 -2.11 -12.72
N GLU A 168 -20.47 -0.90 -13.15
CA GLU A 168 -19.08 -0.50 -13.40
C GLU A 168 -18.37 -0.19 -12.07
N TRP A 169 -17.89 -1.23 -11.39
CA TRP A 169 -17.16 -1.11 -10.13
C TRP A 169 -15.69 -0.74 -10.35
N SER A 170 -15.13 0.01 -9.41
CA SER A 170 -13.70 0.24 -9.29
C SER A 170 -13.16 -0.50 -8.07
N TYR A 171 -11.98 -1.09 -8.22
CA TYR A 171 -11.31 -1.92 -7.23
C TYR A 171 -9.91 -1.39 -6.95
N HIS A 172 -9.48 -1.38 -5.69
CA HIS A 172 -8.16 -0.89 -5.32
C HIS A 172 -7.23 -1.95 -4.73
N ARG A 173 -7.75 -3.02 -4.14
CA ARG A 173 -6.96 -4.06 -3.45
C ARG A 173 -7.73 -5.37 -3.33
N THR A 174 -7.00 -6.47 -3.28
CA THR A 174 -7.49 -7.81 -2.93
C THR A 174 -6.68 -8.38 -1.76
N ILE A 175 -7.36 -8.96 -0.78
CA ILE A 175 -6.73 -9.78 0.26
C ILE A 175 -7.34 -11.18 0.21
N TRP A 176 -6.51 -12.21 0.27
CA TRP A 176 -6.94 -13.60 0.21
C TRP A 176 -7.29 -14.13 1.60
N LYS A 177 -8.52 -14.60 1.78
CA LYS A 177 -9.01 -15.16 3.05
C LYS A 177 -10.10 -16.18 2.74
N ASP A 178 -10.10 -17.29 3.48
CA ASP A 178 -11.23 -18.23 3.52
C ASP A 178 -12.39 -17.53 4.26
N MET A 179 -13.40 -17.08 3.51
CA MET A 179 -14.46 -16.23 4.05
C MET A 179 -15.66 -17.02 4.54
N ASP A 180 -15.94 -18.17 3.94
CA ASP A 180 -17.08 -19.03 4.28
C ASP A 180 -16.69 -20.33 5.01
N MET A 181 -15.40 -20.50 5.31
CA MET A 181 -14.81 -21.62 6.06
C MET A 181 -14.90 -22.96 5.32
N ASP A 182 -14.93 -22.94 3.98
CA ASP A 182 -14.98 -24.12 3.14
C ASP A 182 -13.60 -24.76 2.84
N GLY A 183 -12.53 -24.02 3.13
CA GLY A 183 -11.14 -24.45 3.06
C GLY A 183 -10.35 -23.92 1.86
N ASP A 184 -10.95 -23.11 0.98
CA ASP A 184 -10.23 -22.33 -0.02
C ASP A 184 -10.22 -20.82 0.27
N LEU A 185 -9.24 -20.13 -0.34
CA LEU A 185 -9.08 -18.70 -0.15
C LEU A 185 -9.90 -17.93 -1.20
N ASP A 186 -10.72 -17.02 -0.71
CA ASP A 186 -11.54 -16.08 -1.49
C ASP A 186 -10.84 -14.74 -1.67
N ALA A 187 -11.28 -13.99 -2.69
CA ALA A 187 -10.84 -12.60 -2.89
C ALA A 187 -11.73 -11.64 -2.10
N LEU A 188 -11.28 -11.19 -0.92
CA LEU A 188 -11.89 -10.07 -0.19
C LEU A 188 -11.45 -8.74 -0.82
N THR A 189 -12.40 -7.86 -1.11
CA THR A 189 -12.13 -6.55 -1.71
C THR A 189 -13.18 -5.50 -1.31
N ALA A 190 -12.77 -4.23 -1.36
CA ALA A 190 -13.67 -3.08 -1.30
C ALA A 190 -13.83 -2.50 -2.71
N ARG A 191 -15.03 -2.00 -3.00
CA ARG A 191 -15.37 -1.45 -4.31
C ARG A 191 -16.30 -0.26 -4.23
N PHE A 192 -16.18 0.63 -5.21
CA PHE A 192 -17.10 1.75 -5.36
C PHE A 192 -17.58 1.92 -6.80
N HIS A 193 -18.76 2.52 -6.96
CA HIS A 193 -19.33 2.86 -8.26
C HIS A 193 -19.92 4.26 -8.23
N THR A 194 -19.46 5.13 -9.13
CA THR A 194 -19.96 6.50 -9.27
C THR A 194 -21.04 6.61 -10.33
N ARG A 195 -22.28 6.78 -9.88
CA ARG A 195 -23.44 6.97 -10.75
C ARG A 195 -23.46 8.37 -11.35
N VAL A 196 -23.96 8.48 -12.57
CA VAL A 196 -24.19 9.80 -13.24
C VAL A 196 -25.22 10.63 -12.46
N ILE A 197 -26.22 9.96 -11.89
CA ILE A 197 -27.25 10.56 -11.03
C ILE A 197 -27.41 9.64 -9.81
N GLY A 198 -27.33 10.22 -8.60
CA GLY A 198 -27.52 9.51 -7.34
C GLY A 198 -26.27 9.51 -6.46
N SER A 199 -26.32 8.75 -5.37
CA SER A 199 -25.18 8.54 -4.48
C SER A 199 -24.17 7.58 -5.08
N ILE A 200 -22.92 7.71 -4.63
CA ILE A 200 -21.89 6.70 -4.84
C ILE A 200 -22.34 5.41 -4.14
N LEU A 201 -22.15 4.28 -4.80
CA LEU A 201 -22.27 2.98 -4.15
C LEU A 201 -20.91 2.57 -3.62
N ILE A 202 -20.87 2.02 -2.42
CA ILE A 202 -19.66 1.52 -1.76
C ILE A 202 -19.99 0.16 -1.15
N GLN A 203 -19.10 -0.81 -1.30
CA GLN A 203 -19.31 -2.17 -0.80
C GLN A 203 -18.01 -2.82 -0.35
N LEU A 204 -18.10 -3.59 0.74
CA LEU A 204 -17.16 -4.68 1.02
C LEU A 204 -17.77 -5.96 0.47
N VAL A 205 -16.99 -6.71 -0.30
CA VAL A 205 -17.42 -7.96 -0.92
C VAL A 205 -16.32 -9.00 -0.83
N TYR A 206 -16.68 -10.28 -0.80
CA TYR A 206 -15.75 -11.32 -1.22
C TYR A 206 -16.25 -11.99 -2.50
N LEU A 207 -15.30 -12.46 -3.30
CA LEU A 207 -15.57 -13.28 -4.47
C LEU A 207 -15.16 -14.71 -4.12
N GLU A 208 -16.15 -15.60 -4.12
CA GLU A 208 -16.03 -17.01 -3.74
C GLU A 208 -15.18 -17.75 -4.76
N ASN A 209 -14.12 -18.40 -4.29
CA ASN A 209 -13.27 -19.22 -5.14
C ASN A 209 -14.04 -20.48 -5.57
N PRO A 210 -14.22 -20.72 -6.87
CA PRO A 210 -14.94 -21.91 -7.34
C PRO A 210 -14.08 -23.19 -7.27
N ASN A 211 -12.87 -23.12 -6.71
CA ASN A 211 -11.87 -24.18 -6.66
C ASN A 211 -11.58 -24.79 -8.05
N THR A 212 -11.44 -23.93 -9.06
CA THR A 212 -11.16 -24.32 -10.46
C THR A 212 -9.84 -23.80 -10.99
N GLY A 213 -9.00 -23.20 -10.13
CA GLY A 213 -7.75 -22.56 -10.52
C GLY A 213 -7.97 -21.20 -11.16
N PHE A 214 -7.13 -20.85 -12.14
CA PHE A 214 -7.30 -19.64 -12.95
C PHE A 214 -8.59 -19.68 -13.79
N SER A 215 -9.62 -19.00 -13.30
CA SER A 215 -10.96 -18.94 -13.91
C SER A 215 -11.57 -17.55 -13.81
N GLU A 216 -12.62 -17.31 -14.58
CA GLU A 216 -13.35 -16.05 -14.58
C GLU A 216 -14.67 -16.18 -13.84
N GLY A 217 -15.23 -15.04 -13.42
CA GLY A 217 -16.62 -14.95 -12.99
C GLY A 217 -16.92 -15.70 -11.69
N TRP A 218 -16.19 -15.34 -10.64
CA TRP A 218 -16.41 -15.84 -9.29
C TRP A 218 -17.69 -15.26 -8.70
N THR A 219 -18.35 -15.96 -7.78
CA THR A 219 -19.62 -15.50 -7.19
C THR A 219 -19.36 -14.37 -6.20
N GLN A 220 -20.03 -13.22 -6.35
CA GLN A 220 -19.88 -12.08 -5.43
C GLN A 220 -20.84 -12.19 -4.23
N HIS A 221 -20.31 -12.01 -3.03
CA HIS A 221 -21.07 -11.90 -1.79
C HIS A 221 -20.87 -10.53 -1.15
N VAL A 222 -21.95 -9.78 -0.96
CA VAL A 222 -21.90 -8.42 -0.39
C VAL A 222 -21.94 -8.50 1.13
N LEU A 223 -20.86 -8.07 1.78
CA LEU A 223 -20.70 -8.08 3.23
C LEU A 223 -21.23 -6.81 3.89
N ALA A 224 -21.00 -5.66 3.24
CA ALA A 224 -21.46 -4.36 3.72
C ALA A 224 -21.73 -3.40 2.55
N THR A 225 -22.66 -2.45 2.73
CA THR A 225 -23.03 -1.45 1.71
C THR A 225 -22.92 0.01 2.17
N ASP A 226 -22.42 0.22 3.39
CA ASP A 226 -22.14 1.54 3.96
C ASP A 226 -20.78 1.44 4.66
N GLY A 227 -19.74 1.87 3.96
CA GLY A 227 -18.42 2.09 4.52
C GLY A 227 -17.27 1.80 3.56
N PRO A 228 -16.85 0.54 3.40
CA PRO A 228 -15.58 0.22 2.76
C PRO A 228 -15.62 0.52 1.26
N ASP A 229 -14.64 1.27 0.78
CA ASP A 229 -14.60 1.75 -0.60
C ASP A 229 -13.23 1.61 -1.28
N VAL A 230 -12.13 1.87 -0.59
CA VAL A 230 -10.79 1.93 -1.19
C VAL A 230 -9.79 1.03 -0.47
N SER A 231 -9.60 1.19 0.85
CA SER A 231 -8.56 0.47 1.59
C SER A 231 -9.09 -0.21 2.85
N PHE A 232 -8.52 -1.38 3.12
CA PHE A 232 -8.79 -2.20 4.29
C PHE A 232 -7.60 -3.13 4.56
N ASP A 233 -7.56 -3.66 5.77
CA ASP A 233 -6.63 -4.70 6.19
C ASP A 233 -7.31 -5.66 7.17
N LEU A 234 -6.73 -6.84 7.35
CA LEU A 234 -7.24 -7.89 8.22
C LEU A 234 -6.54 -7.88 9.57
N VAL A 235 -7.29 -8.16 10.62
CA VAL A 235 -6.73 -8.35 11.96
C VAL A 235 -7.54 -9.37 12.74
N THR A 236 -6.86 -10.18 13.54
CA THR A 236 -7.49 -11.12 14.47
C THR A 236 -7.46 -10.52 15.87
N LEU A 237 -8.63 -10.23 16.44
CA LEU A 237 -8.78 -9.57 17.74
C LEU A 237 -9.53 -10.45 18.74
N SER A 238 -9.17 -10.35 20.01
CA SER A 238 -9.89 -11.03 21.09
C SER A 238 -10.83 -10.07 21.81
N ALA A 239 -12.08 -10.46 22.02
CA ALA A 239 -13.07 -9.70 22.79
C ALA A 239 -14.03 -10.66 23.52
N GLY A 240 -14.33 -10.38 24.80
CA GLY A 240 -15.25 -11.21 25.58
C GLY A 240 -14.87 -12.69 25.70
N GLY A 241 -13.57 -13.03 25.62
CA GLY A 241 -13.07 -14.40 25.69
C GLY A 241 -13.18 -15.20 24.39
N ARG A 242 -13.50 -14.55 23.26
CA ARG A 242 -13.53 -15.12 21.92
C ARG A 242 -12.61 -14.34 20.99
N THR A 243 -12.05 -15.03 20.01
CA THR A 243 -11.29 -14.44 18.90
C THR A 243 -12.19 -14.20 17.70
N TYR A 244 -11.99 -13.05 17.05
CA TYR A 244 -12.73 -12.58 15.90
C TYR A 244 -11.76 -12.27 14.77
N ASP A 245 -12.16 -12.66 13.56
CA ASP A 245 -11.56 -12.08 12.36
C ASP A 245 -12.26 -10.77 12.08
N CYS A 246 -11.47 -9.71 11.93
CA CYS A 246 -11.94 -8.37 11.74
C CYS A 246 -11.35 -7.77 10.46
N VAL A 247 -12.10 -6.86 9.86
CA VAL A 247 -11.67 -6.03 8.73
C VAL A 247 -11.62 -4.60 9.22
N VAL A 248 -10.43 -4.01 9.27
CA VAL A 248 -10.24 -2.59 9.56
C VAL A 248 -10.23 -1.85 8.24
N VAL A 249 -10.92 -0.72 8.19
CA VAL A 249 -11.25 -0.03 6.94
C VAL A 249 -10.92 1.44 7.05
N GLY A 250 -10.26 1.95 6.01
CA GLY A 250 -10.22 3.37 5.69
C GLY A 250 -11.33 3.72 4.69
N GLU A 251 -12.22 4.62 5.06
CA GLU A 251 -13.34 5.02 4.20
C GLU A 251 -13.07 6.39 3.56
N PHE A 252 -12.80 6.37 2.25
CA PHE A 252 -12.48 7.56 1.47
C PHE A 252 -13.67 8.53 1.38
N TRP A 253 -14.87 8.02 1.08
CA TRP A 253 -16.05 8.87 0.84
C TRP A 253 -16.76 9.29 2.12
N ASN A 254 -16.85 8.38 3.09
CA ASN A 254 -17.46 8.65 4.39
C ASN A 254 -16.51 9.38 5.35
N GLN A 255 -15.23 9.51 4.98
CA GLN A 255 -14.20 10.25 5.71
C GLN A 255 -14.00 9.79 7.16
N ARG A 256 -13.88 8.47 7.34
CA ARG A 256 -13.79 7.84 8.65
C ARG A 256 -12.98 6.55 8.60
N THR A 257 -12.55 6.07 9.76
CA THR A 257 -12.09 4.69 9.92
C THR A 257 -13.17 3.85 10.61
N SER A 258 -13.24 2.57 10.28
CA SER A 258 -14.23 1.64 10.84
C SER A 258 -13.67 0.23 10.94
N ILE A 259 -14.38 -0.62 11.69
CA ILE A 259 -14.09 -2.04 11.84
C ILE A 259 -15.36 -2.85 11.60
N TYR A 260 -15.19 -3.98 10.91
CA TYR A 260 -16.23 -4.97 10.65
C TYR A 260 -15.82 -6.32 11.23
N TRP A 261 -16.78 -7.09 11.73
CA TRP A 261 -16.59 -8.46 12.22
C TRP A 261 -17.86 -9.28 12.04
N THR A 262 -17.77 -10.60 12.15
CA THR A 262 -18.93 -11.50 12.17
C THR A 262 -19.16 -12.05 13.57
N GLU A 263 -20.42 -12.15 14.00
CA GLU A 263 -20.79 -12.85 15.24
C GLU A 263 -20.92 -14.37 15.04
N SER A 264 -20.74 -14.90 13.83
CA SER A 264 -20.71 -16.35 13.56
C SER A 264 -19.69 -17.06 14.45
N GLU A 265 -20.04 -18.15 15.14
CA GLU A 265 -19.17 -18.85 16.09
C GLU A 265 -17.83 -19.33 15.48
N THR A 266 -17.79 -19.53 14.16
CA THR A 266 -16.63 -20.05 13.41
C THR A 266 -15.89 -18.98 12.61
N ASN A 267 -16.27 -17.71 12.74
CA ASN A 267 -15.84 -16.62 11.85
C ASN A 267 -16.23 -16.79 10.37
N ASP A 268 -17.29 -17.57 10.10
CA ASP A 268 -17.92 -17.64 8.78
C ASP A 268 -18.64 -16.31 8.45
N TRP A 269 -18.29 -15.71 7.32
CA TRP A 269 -18.82 -14.43 6.81
C TRP A 269 -19.95 -14.61 5.79
N SER A 270 -20.31 -15.83 5.41
CA SER A 270 -21.40 -16.11 4.45
C SER A 270 -22.78 -15.72 5.01
N ASP A 271 -23.00 -15.82 6.32
CA ASP A 271 -24.20 -15.29 6.99
C ASP A 271 -24.06 -13.79 7.27
N THR A 272 -24.40 -13.00 6.24
CA THR A 272 -24.36 -11.53 6.29
C THR A 272 -25.20 -10.91 7.42
N SER A 273 -26.17 -11.62 7.99
CA SER A 273 -26.98 -11.10 9.11
C SER A 273 -26.19 -11.02 10.44
N LEU A 274 -25.11 -11.79 10.53
CA LEU A 274 -24.21 -11.84 11.69
C LEU A 274 -23.10 -10.80 11.62
N ILE A 275 -22.92 -10.15 10.46
CA ILE A 275 -21.95 -9.07 10.30
C ILE A 275 -22.36 -7.89 11.16
N LYS A 276 -21.35 -7.29 11.81
CA LYS A 276 -21.44 -6.10 12.65
C LYS A 276 -20.35 -5.13 12.22
N SER A 277 -20.56 -3.87 12.54
CA SER A 277 -19.58 -2.83 12.30
C SER A 277 -19.63 -1.74 13.34
N ARG A 278 -18.56 -0.97 13.42
CA ARG A 278 -18.46 0.22 14.25
C ARG A 278 -17.50 1.23 13.63
N ILE A 279 -17.84 2.51 13.77
CA ILE A 279 -16.94 3.61 13.43
C ILE A 279 -15.87 3.74 14.52
N ILE A 280 -14.61 3.72 14.12
CA ILE A 280 -13.45 3.95 14.98
C ILE A 280 -13.23 5.45 15.16
N ASN A 281 -13.01 6.17 14.06
CA ASN A 281 -12.82 7.62 14.07
C ASN A 281 -13.71 8.29 13.00
N PRO A 282 -14.77 9.03 13.38
CA PRO A 282 -15.64 9.74 12.45
C PRO A 282 -15.02 11.03 11.86
N GLU A 283 -13.84 11.43 12.33
CA GLU A 283 -13.15 12.67 11.96
C GLU A 283 -11.78 12.38 11.30
N ALA A 284 -11.59 11.18 10.74
CA ALA A 284 -10.34 10.79 10.09
C ALA A 284 -10.04 11.56 8.79
N GLY A 285 -11.06 12.20 8.18
CA GLY A 285 -10.92 12.76 6.84
C GLY A 285 -10.89 11.67 5.78
N GLN A 286 -10.46 11.99 4.55
CA GLN A 286 -10.35 11.00 3.48
C GLN A 286 -9.18 10.05 3.79
N VAL A 287 -9.48 8.80 4.11
CA VAL A 287 -8.46 7.79 4.37
C VAL A 287 -8.01 7.18 3.05
N PHE A 288 -6.70 7.23 2.76
CA PHE A 288 -6.14 6.63 1.55
C PHE A 288 -5.81 5.16 1.75
N ASP A 289 -5.10 4.84 2.85
CA ASP A 289 -4.69 3.48 3.17
C ASP A 289 -4.75 3.17 4.66
N VAL A 290 -4.84 1.88 4.97
CA VAL A 290 -4.65 1.33 6.32
C VAL A 290 -3.62 0.20 6.29
N LEU A 291 -2.86 0.06 7.37
CA LEU A 291 -1.86 -0.98 7.54
C LEU A 291 -1.91 -1.51 8.97
N VAL A 292 -2.13 -2.81 9.15
CA VAL A 292 -2.09 -3.49 10.46
C VAL A 292 -0.69 -4.08 10.68
N ASP A 293 -0.06 -3.77 11.82
CA ASP A 293 1.22 -4.32 12.25
C ASP A 293 1.40 -4.06 13.76
N ASP A 294 2.41 -4.69 14.37
CA ASP A 294 2.90 -4.36 15.70
C ASP A 294 4.00 -3.28 15.57
N PHE A 295 3.60 -2.01 15.60
CA PHE A 295 4.49 -0.88 15.28
C PHE A 295 5.38 -0.46 16.44
N ASN A 296 5.03 -0.86 17.67
CA ASN A 296 5.88 -0.61 18.83
C ASN A 296 6.67 -1.85 19.28
N ARG A 297 6.44 -3.03 18.69
CA ARG A 297 7.06 -4.32 18.99
C ARG A 297 6.82 -4.80 20.43
N ASP A 298 5.63 -4.56 20.96
CA ASP A 298 5.21 -5.02 22.28
C ASP A 298 4.41 -6.35 22.25
N GLY A 299 4.11 -6.86 21.06
CA GLY A 299 3.35 -8.10 20.84
C GLY A 299 1.84 -7.89 20.71
N GLU A 300 1.34 -6.66 20.81
CA GLU A 300 0.00 -6.27 20.42
C GLU A 300 0.03 -5.64 19.01
N LEU A 301 -1.06 -5.79 18.26
CA LEU A 301 -1.17 -5.15 16.96
C LEU A 301 -1.76 -3.75 17.14
N GLU A 302 -1.43 -2.86 16.21
CA GLU A 302 -2.13 -1.61 15.96
C GLU A 302 -2.50 -1.52 14.48
N PHE A 303 -3.11 -0.40 14.10
CA PHE A 303 -3.17 -0.04 12.69
C PHE A 303 -2.79 1.42 12.46
N ILE A 304 -2.14 1.68 11.33
CA ILE A 304 -1.93 3.01 10.80
C ILE A 304 -3.04 3.35 9.81
N ALA A 305 -3.46 4.62 9.81
CA ALA A 305 -4.23 5.20 8.71
C ALA A 305 -3.49 6.41 8.12
N THR A 306 -3.52 6.53 6.79
CA THR A 306 -3.07 7.73 6.08
C THR A 306 -4.27 8.58 5.71
N GLU A 307 -4.30 9.81 6.21
CA GLU A 307 -5.52 10.60 6.37
C GLU A 307 -5.35 11.98 5.74
N TYR A 308 -6.26 12.38 4.86
CA TYR A 308 -6.32 13.72 4.31
C TYR A 308 -7.49 14.52 4.90
N LEU A 309 -7.16 15.53 5.72
CA LEU A 309 -8.13 16.41 6.35
C LEU A 309 -8.57 17.48 5.34
N THR A 310 -9.67 17.22 4.65
CA THR A 310 -10.14 18.02 3.50
C THR A 310 -10.44 19.49 3.85
N ASP A 311 -10.88 19.75 5.07
CA ASP A 311 -11.16 21.08 5.60
C ASP A 311 -9.89 21.89 5.89
N LEU A 312 -8.79 21.21 6.22
CA LEU A 312 -7.49 21.81 6.51
C LEU A 312 -6.52 21.81 5.31
N GLY A 313 -6.80 21.00 4.28
CA GLY A 313 -5.92 20.81 3.13
C GLY A 313 -4.54 20.30 3.53
N VAL A 314 -4.49 19.39 4.51
CA VAL A 314 -3.25 18.79 5.02
C VAL A 314 -3.49 17.35 5.40
N GLY A 315 -2.52 16.51 5.07
CA GLY A 315 -2.49 15.10 5.43
C GLY A 315 -1.74 14.82 6.72
N GLN A 316 -2.04 13.67 7.29
CA GLN A 316 -1.39 13.10 8.46
C GLN A 316 -1.31 11.58 8.38
N VAL A 317 -0.49 11.01 9.26
CA VAL A 317 -0.39 9.57 9.52
C VAL A 317 -0.65 9.37 11.01
N SER A 318 -1.62 8.51 11.32
CA SER A 318 -2.06 8.25 12.69
C SER A 318 -1.96 6.74 12.98
N VAL A 319 -1.44 6.38 14.16
CA VAL A 319 -1.48 5.01 14.70
C VAL A 319 -2.65 4.88 15.66
N TYR A 320 -3.42 3.82 15.55
CA TYR A 320 -4.60 3.50 16.36
C TYR A 320 -4.39 2.20 17.12
N MET A 321 -4.56 2.25 18.44
CA MET A 321 -4.47 1.09 19.31
C MET A 321 -5.77 0.31 19.30
N PHE A 322 -5.71 -1.02 19.15
CA PHE A 322 -6.88 -1.86 19.40
C PHE A 322 -7.14 -1.92 20.91
N PRO A 323 -8.36 -1.59 21.38
CA PRO A 323 -8.67 -1.72 22.80
C PRO A 323 -8.97 -3.18 23.14
N THR A 324 -9.00 -3.50 24.43
CA THR A 324 -9.31 -4.86 24.93
C THR A 324 -10.65 -5.40 24.42
N ASP A 325 -11.68 -4.56 24.29
CA ASP A 325 -12.92 -4.92 23.58
C ASP A 325 -13.23 -3.90 22.47
N PHE A 326 -12.77 -4.18 21.26
CA PHE A 326 -12.97 -3.34 20.06
C PHE A 326 -14.45 -3.04 19.74
N ARG A 327 -15.38 -3.84 20.25
CA ARG A 327 -16.82 -3.69 20.00
C ARG A 327 -17.40 -2.54 20.81
N THR A 328 -16.84 -2.23 21.98
CA THR A 328 -17.40 -1.24 22.92
C THR A 328 -16.43 -0.14 23.33
N ASP A 329 -15.14 -0.44 23.43
CA ASP A 329 -14.16 0.43 24.06
C ASP A 329 -13.63 1.48 23.08
N ASN A 330 -13.00 2.54 23.57
CA ASN A 330 -12.48 3.60 22.70
C ASN A 330 -11.11 3.20 22.13
N PHE A 331 -10.94 3.46 20.83
CA PHE A 331 -9.64 3.36 20.17
C PHE A 331 -8.84 4.61 20.50
N THR A 332 -7.70 4.44 21.17
CA THR A 332 -6.74 5.54 21.37
C THR A 332 -5.89 5.66 20.13
N TYR A 333 -5.53 6.89 19.74
CA TYR A 333 -4.67 7.09 18.58
C TYR A 333 -3.67 8.21 18.78
N PHE A 334 -2.58 8.13 18.03
CA PHE A 334 -1.46 9.07 18.05
C PHE A 334 -1.15 9.51 16.63
N LYS A 335 -1.06 10.82 16.42
CA LYS A 335 -0.57 11.36 15.16
C LYS A 335 0.96 11.28 15.15
N ILE A 336 1.51 10.43 14.29
CA ILE A 336 2.96 10.17 14.22
C ILE A 336 3.67 11.03 13.17
N ALA A 337 2.94 11.51 12.16
CA ALA A 337 3.46 12.45 11.17
C ALA A 337 2.35 13.34 10.61
N ASP A 338 2.69 14.56 10.21
CA ASP A 338 1.76 15.49 9.58
C ASP A 338 2.44 16.40 8.54
N GLY A 339 1.67 17.33 7.97
CA GLY A 339 2.22 18.33 7.05
C GLY A 339 2.45 17.80 5.64
N PHE A 340 1.79 16.70 5.27
CA PHE A 340 1.71 16.25 3.87
C PHE A 340 0.78 17.22 3.14
N ARG A 341 1.29 17.93 2.13
CA ARG A 341 0.53 18.98 1.45
C ARG A 341 0.54 18.70 -0.05
N PRO A 342 -0.61 18.35 -0.64
CA PRO A 342 -0.67 18.05 -2.05
C PRO A 342 -0.34 19.29 -2.88
N ASN A 343 0.40 19.07 -3.96
CA ASN A 343 0.53 20.00 -5.06
C ASN A 343 -0.84 20.21 -5.70
N GLN A 344 -1.13 21.44 -6.11
CA GLN A 344 -2.41 21.75 -6.76
C GLN A 344 -2.37 21.31 -8.23
N ILE A 345 -3.28 20.40 -8.60
CA ILE A 345 -3.43 19.93 -9.98
C ILE A 345 -4.70 20.53 -10.58
N LEU A 346 -4.56 21.22 -11.72
CA LEU A 346 -5.67 21.94 -12.34
C LEU A 346 -6.79 21.00 -12.76
N GLY A 347 -7.97 21.16 -12.15
CA GLY A 347 -9.17 20.41 -12.51
C GLY A 347 -9.26 19.02 -11.91
N ALA A 348 -8.35 18.66 -10.99
CA ALA A 348 -8.39 17.41 -10.23
C ALA A 348 -8.57 17.70 -8.74
N GLN A 349 -9.17 16.75 -8.02
CA GLN A 349 -9.00 16.69 -6.57
C GLN A 349 -7.62 16.10 -6.28
N THR A 350 -6.98 16.59 -5.22
CA THR A 350 -5.63 16.20 -4.85
C THR A 350 -5.55 15.87 -3.38
N MET A 351 -4.74 14.88 -3.02
CA MET A 351 -4.63 14.42 -1.64
C MET A 351 -3.23 13.92 -1.30
N SER A 352 -2.93 13.87 -0.01
CA SER A 352 -1.69 13.31 0.54
C SER A 352 -1.93 12.98 2.01
N PRO A 353 -1.23 12.02 2.63
CA PRO A 353 -0.31 11.06 2.01
C PRO A 353 -1.05 9.87 1.35
N GLY A 354 -0.28 9.05 0.62
CA GLY A 354 -0.70 7.78 0.04
C GLY A 354 -0.41 6.59 0.97
N THR A 355 0.04 5.46 0.40
CA THR A 355 0.25 4.19 1.12
C THR A 355 1.44 4.20 2.10
N PRO A 356 1.27 3.69 3.33
CA PRO A 356 2.36 3.35 4.25
C PRO A 356 2.86 1.90 4.08
N LYS A 357 4.11 1.62 4.44
CA LYS A 357 4.68 0.26 4.58
C LYS A 357 5.66 0.18 5.74
N THR A 358 5.54 -0.86 6.57
CA THR A 358 6.54 -1.20 7.57
C THR A 358 7.77 -1.81 6.91
N TYR A 359 8.97 -1.40 7.31
CA TYR A 359 10.20 -2.04 6.84
C TYR A 359 11.37 -1.88 7.81
N TYR A 360 12.44 -2.64 7.56
CA TYR A 360 13.69 -2.57 8.30
C TYR A 360 14.86 -2.30 7.35
N PRO A 361 15.72 -1.30 7.60
CA PRO A 361 16.77 -0.96 6.65
C PRO A 361 17.78 -2.09 6.42
N THR A 362 17.95 -2.98 7.41
CA THR A 362 18.85 -4.14 7.34
C THR A 362 18.28 -5.31 8.14
N GLN A 363 18.63 -6.53 7.75
CA GLN A 363 18.39 -7.74 8.53
C GLN A 363 19.02 -7.65 9.93
N ALA A 364 20.22 -7.07 10.02
CA ALA A 364 20.90 -6.90 11.30
C ALA A 364 20.09 -6.04 12.28
N TYR A 365 19.49 -4.94 11.83
CA TYR A 365 18.60 -4.11 12.65
C TYR A 365 17.29 -4.84 13.00
N ALA A 366 16.74 -5.63 12.08
CA ALA A 366 15.53 -6.42 12.32
C ALA A 366 15.74 -7.53 13.38
N GLU A 367 16.95 -8.09 13.45
CA GLU A 367 17.34 -9.13 14.41
C GLU A 367 17.89 -8.58 15.73
N ASP A 368 18.31 -7.32 15.77
CA ASP A 368 18.77 -6.67 16.99
C ASP A 368 17.61 -6.33 17.93
N VAL A 369 17.94 -6.09 19.20
CA VAL A 369 16.97 -5.80 20.26
C VAL A 369 17.30 -4.50 20.96
N ALA A 370 16.25 -3.76 21.32
CA ALA A 370 16.35 -2.57 22.13
C ALA A 370 16.77 -2.89 23.58
N ASP A 371 16.98 -1.84 24.39
CA ASP A 371 17.42 -1.94 25.79
C ASP A 371 16.48 -2.78 26.68
N ASP A 372 15.21 -2.92 26.32
CA ASP A 372 14.22 -3.72 27.02
C ASP A 372 14.19 -5.20 26.59
N GLY A 373 15.04 -5.58 25.63
CA GLY A 373 15.18 -6.93 25.11
C GLY A 373 14.14 -7.34 24.07
N LEU A 374 13.28 -6.42 23.61
CA LEU A 374 12.33 -6.63 22.52
C LEU A 374 12.88 -6.05 21.20
N PRO A 375 12.41 -6.53 20.03
CA PRO A 375 12.86 -6.02 18.74
C PRO A 375 12.72 -4.50 18.61
N HIS A 376 13.58 -3.88 17.81
CA HIS A 376 13.46 -2.45 17.53
C HIS A 376 12.15 -2.11 16.82
N LYS A 377 11.64 -0.91 17.10
CA LYS A 377 10.51 -0.37 16.33
C LYS A 377 10.88 -0.29 14.85
N PRO A 378 9.99 -0.71 13.94
CA PRO A 378 10.25 -0.62 12.52
C PRO A 378 10.22 0.82 12.01
N TYR A 379 10.78 1.03 10.83
CA TYR A 379 10.58 2.27 10.08
C TYR A 379 9.31 2.15 9.24
N ILE A 380 8.77 3.30 8.84
CA ILE A 380 7.56 3.34 7.99
C ILE A 380 7.88 4.14 6.72
N LEU A 381 7.84 3.49 5.57
CA LEU A 381 7.79 4.18 4.28
C LEU A 381 6.41 4.78 4.08
N VAL A 382 6.32 6.01 3.58
CA VAL A 382 5.04 6.66 3.28
C VAL A 382 5.13 7.35 1.93
N SER A 383 4.22 7.03 1.02
CA SER A 383 4.08 7.77 -0.23
C SER A 383 3.41 9.09 0.07
N GLY A 384 3.90 10.18 -0.51
CA GLY A 384 3.27 11.49 -0.40
C GLY A 384 2.14 11.72 -1.39
N ASP A 385 1.88 10.77 -2.30
CA ASP A 385 0.88 10.89 -3.36
C ASP A 385 1.05 12.22 -4.12
N ASP A 386 0.05 13.11 -4.12
CA ASP A 386 0.12 14.40 -4.82
C ASP A 386 1.07 15.43 -4.19
N ASP A 387 1.83 15.12 -3.12
CA ASP A 387 2.90 16.02 -2.65
C ASP A 387 4.24 15.82 -3.40
N GLY A 388 4.34 14.75 -4.20
CA GLY A 388 5.48 14.46 -5.07
C GLY A 388 6.70 13.85 -4.37
N ARG A 389 6.58 13.46 -3.09
CA ARG A 389 7.70 12.97 -2.27
C ARG A 389 7.40 11.64 -1.59
N THR A 390 8.41 10.79 -1.45
CA THR A 390 8.32 9.61 -0.58
C THR A 390 9.11 9.87 0.69
N TYR A 391 8.59 9.39 1.82
CA TYR A 391 9.13 9.64 3.14
C TYR A 391 9.51 8.36 3.85
N ILE A 392 10.43 8.49 4.81
CA ILE A 392 10.70 7.50 5.85
C ILE A 392 10.32 8.15 7.18
N LEU A 393 9.44 7.50 7.94
CA LEU A 393 9.17 7.83 9.33
C LEU A 393 10.00 6.92 10.22
N MET A 394 10.85 7.51 11.03
CA MET A 394 11.74 6.79 11.95
C MET A 394 11.28 7.02 13.39
N PRO A 395 11.17 5.98 14.23
CA PRO A 395 10.88 6.16 15.65
C PRO A 395 12.01 6.98 16.29
N ASN A 396 11.65 7.97 17.10
CA ASN A 396 12.64 8.82 17.78
C ASN A 396 13.28 8.10 18.99
N SER A 397 12.64 7.04 19.48
CA SER A 397 13.17 6.13 20.50
C SER A 397 12.51 4.75 20.40
N ASP A 398 13.13 3.73 20.99
CA ASP A 398 12.55 2.39 21.15
C ASP A 398 11.62 2.26 22.37
N VAL A 399 11.34 3.35 23.10
CA VAL A 399 10.38 3.31 24.20
C VAL A 399 9.00 2.97 23.64
N ARG A 400 8.39 1.86 24.07
CA ARG A 400 7.16 1.29 23.48
C ARG A 400 6.02 2.31 23.39
N ASP A 401 5.76 3.05 24.46
CA ASP A 401 4.72 4.09 24.51
C ASP A 401 5.11 5.45 23.89
N ASP A 402 6.35 5.61 23.40
CA ASP A 402 6.79 6.83 22.69
C ASP A 402 6.44 6.74 21.21
N TRP A 403 5.38 7.45 20.81
CA TRP A 403 4.88 7.53 19.44
C TRP A 403 5.43 8.73 18.66
N VAL A 404 6.55 9.32 19.08
CA VAL A 404 7.20 10.40 18.33
C VAL A 404 8.05 9.80 17.20
N TYR A 405 7.75 10.20 15.97
CA TYR A 405 8.51 9.83 14.78
C TYR A 405 9.18 11.04 14.14
N GLN A 406 10.36 10.83 13.56
CA GLN A 406 11.05 11.77 12.70
C GLN A 406 10.64 11.51 11.24
N LYS A 407 10.19 12.54 10.54
CA LYS A 407 9.81 12.45 9.12
C LYS A 407 10.98 12.91 8.24
N HIS A 408 11.50 12.01 7.43
CA HIS A 408 12.56 12.27 6.46
C HIS A 408 12.04 12.12 5.03
N ILE A 409 12.51 12.98 4.12
CA ILE A 409 12.25 12.81 2.68
C ILE A 409 13.26 11.80 2.16
N LEU A 410 12.79 10.65 1.68
CA LEU A 410 13.60 9.67 0.95
C LEU A 410 13.93 10.20 -0.45
N VAL A 411 12.90 10.64 -1.17
CA VAL A 411 13.03 11.23 -2.50
C VAL A 411 12.00 12.34 -2.71
N ASP A 412 12.46 13.46 -3.26
CA ASP A 412 11.59 14.48 -3.86
C ASP A 412 11.70 14.31 -5.38
N THR A 413 10.59 13.91 -6.01
CA THR A 413 10.57 13.68 -7.47
C THR A 413 10.68 14.99 -8.26
N MET A 414 10.55 16.14 -7.58
CA MET A 414 10.45 17.48 -8.14
C MET A 414 9.22 17.67 -9.05
N GLU A 415 8.29 16.74 -9.01
CA GLU A 415 7.06 16.70 -9.80
C GLU A 415 5.84 16.52 -8.90
N THR A 416 4.63 16.48 -9.49
CA THR A 416 3.40 16.60 -8.69
C THR A 416 3.06 15.37 -7.88
N THR A 417 3.17 14.17 -8.46
CA THR A 417 2.59 12.96 -7.89
C THR A 417 3.64 11.86 -7.86
N VAL A 418 3.74 11.20 -6.71
CA VAL A 418 4.55 9.99 -6.49
C VAL A 418 3.60 8.85 -6.11
N GLY A 419 3.80 7.68 -6.70
CA GLY A 419 2.98 6.52 -6.45
C GLY A 419 3.43 5.72 -5.23
N LYS A 420 2.93 4.49 -5.14
CA LYS A 420 3.29 3.53 -4.09
C LYS A 420 4.69 2.94 -4.35
N MET A 421 5.39 2.62 -3.27
CA MET A 421 6.74 2.05 -3.29
C MET A 421 6.73 0.55 -2.98
N ALA A 422 7.79 -0.14 -3.40
CA ALA A 422 8.13 -1.49 -2.98
C ALA A 422 9.48 -1.50 -2.26
N HIS A 423 9.68 -2.50 -1.40
CA HIS A 423 10.95 -2.73 -0.71
C HIS A 423 11.17 -4.23 -0.48
N GLY A 424 12.42 -4.59 -0.19
CA GLY A 424 12.85 -5.94 0.14
C GLY A 424 14.36 -6.09 -0.06
N ASP A 425 14.97 -7.09 0.58
CA ASP A 425 16.36 -7.50 0.32
C ASP A 425 16.41 -8.30 -0.98
N PHE A 426 16.69 -7.63 -2.11
CA PHE A 426 16.48 -8.24 -3.42
C PHE A 426 17.58 -9.20 -3.84
N ASP A 427 18.78 -9.11 -3.26
CA ASP A 427 19.92 -9.97 -3.61
C ASP A 427 20.40 -10.90 -2.48
N GLY A 428 19.88 -10.72 -1.26
CA GLY A 428 20.12 -11.56 -0.10
C GLY A 428 21.37 -11.16 0.68
N ASP A 429 21.81 -9.91 0.56
CA ASP A 429 23.00 -9.38 1.25
C ASP A 429 22.70 -8.86 2.68
N GLY A 430 21.43 -8.89 3.09
CA GLY A 430 20.96 -8.45 4.40
C GLY A 430 20.65 -6.95 4.48
N TYR A 431 20.66 -6.23 3.35
CA TYR A 431 20.25 -4.83 3.24
C TYR A 431 18.97 -4.73 2.41
N GLU A 432 18.04 -3.86 2.81
CA GLU A 432 16.83 -3.67 2.00
C GLU A 432 17.08 -2.70 0.84
N GLU A 433 16.48 -3.01 -0.31
CA GLU A 433 16.28 -2.07 -1.40
C GLU A 433 14.90 -1.42 -1.30
N VAL A 434 14.79 -0.19 -1.80
CA VAL A 434 13.52 0.52 -1.95
C VAL A 434 13.38 1.00 -3.39
N VAL A 435 12.23 0.74 -4.01
CA VAL A 435 11.86 1.21 -5.35
C VAL A 435 10.62 2.09 -5.27
N VAL A 436 10.77 3.34 -5.71
CA VAL A 436 9.73 4.36 -5.66
C VAL A 436 9.19 4.67 -7.05
N ALA A 437 7.86 4.73 -7.16
CA ALA A 437 7.14 5.11 -8.37
C ALA A 437 7.07 6.64 -8.53
N GLY A 438 7.90 7.25 -9.36
CA GLY A 438 7.76 8.65 -9.74
C GLY A 438 6.72 8.84 -10.83
N TYR A 439 5.43 8.80 -10.49
CA TYR A 439 4.32 8.88 -11.44
C TYR A 439 4.46 10.07 -12.42
N SER A 440 4.46 11.29 -11.89
CA SER A 440 4.56 12.49 -12.73
C SER A 440 5.95 12.67 -13.34
N ALA A 441 6.99 12.16 -12.69
CA ALA A 441 8.36 12.19 -13.19
C ALA A 441 8.61 11.22 -14.35
N GLY A 442 7.75 10.19 -14.53
CA GLY A 442 7.94 9.14 -15.51
C GLY A 442 9.18 8.29 -15.23
N LYS A 443 9.42 7.97 -13.95
CA LYS A 443 10.63 7.26 -13.50
C LYS A 443 10.37 6.31 -12.35
N LEU A 444 11.14 5.24 -12.30
CA LEU A 444 11.41 4.47 -11.09
C LEU A 444 12.68 5.01 -10.44
N PHE A 445 12.65 5.20 -9.12
CA PHE A 445 13.83 5.54 -8.32
C PHE A 445 14.21 4.34 -7.46
N ALA A 446 15.46 3.90 -7.50
CA ALA A 446 15.92 2.77 -6.70
C ALA A 446 16.99 3.19 -5.68
N PHE A 447 16.91 2.61 -4.50
CA PHE A 447 17.78 2.88 -3.36
C PHE A 447 18.19 1.56 -2.69
N THR A 448 19.34 1.55 -2.04
CA THR A 448 19.84 0.42 -1.24
C THR A 448 20.46 0.93 0.06
N TYR A 449 20.38 0.14 1.13
CA TYR A 449 21.13 0.37 2.36
C TYR A 449 22.55 -0.20 2.34
N THR A 450 22.95 -0.92 1.29
CA THR A 450 24.31 -1.45 1.16
C THR A 450 25.35 -0.31 1.10
N PRO A 451 26.40 -0.34 1.96
CA PRO A 451 27.37 0.75 2.15
C PRO A 451 28.08 1.31 0.91
#